data_AF-A0A1G9RHW9-F1
#
_entry.id   AF-A0A1G9RHW9-F1
#
_cell.length_a   1.000
_cell.length_b   1.000
_cell.length_c   1.000
_cell.angle_alpha   90.00
_cell.angle_beta   90.00
_cell.angle_gamma   90.00
#
_symmetry.space_group_name_H-M   'P 1'
#
loop_
_entity.id
_entity.type
_entity.pdbx_description
1 polymer ?
#
loop_
_entity_poly.entity_id
_entity_poly.type
_entity_poly.pdbx_seq_one_letter_code
_entity_poly.pdbx_strand_id
1 'polypeptide(L)'
;MRKSPTLGGLPTAPSVQVWQDTTTARGANFWAPELHPFNGRWYIYYSGGRVDAACCDSQRTHVLESPGDDPLGPYTYRSMLTGSNLTPGGRLIDASPMTPNGTLYLLGSGFVAGSAQSLVIAPMSNPYTISGSIFSRISSPTLSWETQGGRWRCSGTGGRS
;
A
#
# COMPACT_ATOMS: atom_id res chain seq x y z
N MET A 1 7.98 6.84 12.76
CA MET A 1 8.79 5.61 12.85
C MET A 1 9.54 5.60 14.18
N ARG A 2 9.82 4.42 14.72
CA ARG A 2 10.66 4.21 15.91
C ARG A 2 11.64 3.09 15.59
N LYS A 3 12.83 3.10 16.20
CA LYS A 3 13.78 1.99 16.15
C LYS A 3 14.34 1.71 17.54
N SER A 4 14.61 0.44 17.84
CA SER A 4 15.21 0.00 19.08
C SER A 4 15.99 -1.30 18.85
N PRO A 5 17.09 -1.56 19.57
CA PRO A 5 17.81 -2.83 19.48
C PRO A 5 16.98 -4.05 19.94
N THR A 6 15.89 -3.84 20.69
CA THR A 6 15.01 -4.90 21.18
C THR A 6 13.55 -4.56 20.97
N LEU A 7 12.69 -5.58 20.88
CA LEU A 7 11.24 -5.38 20.83
C LEU A 7 10.72 -4.65 22.08
N GLY A 8 11.27 -4.96 23.26
CA GLY A 8 10.89 -4.35 24.54
C GLY A 8 11.25 -2.87 24.67
N GLY A 9 12.19 -2.35 23.86
CA GLY A 9 12.53 -0.93 23.85
C GLY A 9 11.70 -0.09 22.87
N LEU A 10 10.93 -0.69 21.96
CA LEU A 10 10.06 0.03 21.02
C LEU A 10 8.98 0.90 21.69
N PRO A 11 8.36 0.50 22.82
CA PRO A 11 7.33 1.31 23.47
C PRO A 11 7.84 2.70 23.90
N THR A 12 9.10 2.81 24.32
CA THR A 12 9.72 4.04 24.84
C THR A 12 10.66 4.72 23.85
N ALA A 13 10.97 4.09 22.71
CA ALA A 13 11.80 4.67 21.68
C ALA A 13 11.18 5.97 21.12
N PRO A 14 11.97 7.03 20.88
CA PRO A 14 11.46 8.28 20.30
C PRO A 14 10.79 8.06 18.93
N SER A 15 9.62 8.68 18.74
CA SER A 15 8.96 8.75 17.42
C SER A 15 9.63 9.81 16.54
N VAL A 16 10.05 9.39 15.35
CA VAL A 16 10.58 10.27 14.30
C VAL A 16 9.59 10.34 13.14
N GLN A 17 9.22 11.55 12.72
CA GLN A 17 8.48 11.76 11.46
C GLN A 17 9.46 11.66 10.29
N VAL A 18 9.32 10.61 9.49
CA VAL A 18 10.25 10.33 8.36
C VAL A 18 9.70 10.79 7.02
N TRP A 19 8.41 11.12 6.95
CA TRP A 19 7.75 11.57 5.74
C TRP A 19 6.53 12.44 6.07
N GLN A 20 6.30 13.43 5.22
CA GLN A 20 5.09 14.24 5.15
C GLN A 20 4.93 14.64 3.69
N ASP A 21 3.69 14.69 3.21
CA ASP A 21 3.40 15.13 1.85
C ASP A 21 2.11 15.94 1.84
N THR A 22 2.10 17.03 1.09
CA THR A 22 0.94 17.91 0.89
C THR A 22 0.47 17.90 -0.57
N THR A 23 1.09 17.09 -1.43
CA THR A 23 0.73 16.99 -2.84
C THR A 23 -0.70 16.51 -2.98
N THR A 24 -1.53 17.25 -3.73
CA THR A 24 -2.98 16.99 -3.86
C THR A 24 -3.33 15.54 -4.19
N ALA A 25 -2.50 14.85 -4.98
CA ALA A 25 -2.76 13.47 -5.40
C ALA A 25 -2.58 12.40 -4.30
N ARG A 26 -1.79 12.68 -3.24
CA ARG A 26 -1.32 11.66 -2.28
C ARG A 26 -1.06 12.17 -0.85
N GLY A 27 -1.43 13.41 -0.56
CA GLY A 27 -1.08 14.14 0.66
C GLY A 27 -2.07 14.00 1.82
N ALA A 28 -3.02 13.07 1.75
CA ALA A 28 -4.03 12.88 2.80
C ALA A 28 -4.22 11.42 3.19
N ASN A 29 -4.74 11.19 4.40
CA ASN A 29 -5.17 9.87 4.88
C ASN A 29 -4.10 8.78 4.74
N PHE A 30 -2.92 9.02 5.33
CA PHE A 30 -1.79 8.09 5.31
C PHE A 30 -2.08 6.87 6.19
N TRP A 31 -2.10 5.67 5.60
CA TRP A 31 -2.40 4.41 6.29
C TRP A 31 -1.35 3.34 6.06
N ALA A 32 -1.27 2.42 7.03
CA ALA A 32 -0.55 1.14 6.98
C ALA A 32 0.85 1.23 6.34
N PRO A 33 1.76 2.08 6.85
CA PRO A 33 3.12 2.12 6.33
C PRO A 33 3.87 0.82 6.68
N GLU A 34 4.47 0.18 5.68
CA GLU A 34 5.40 -0.93 5.85
C GLU A 34 6.81 -0.54 5.40
N LEU A 35 7.82 -0.92 6.20
CA LEU A 35 9.23 -0.65 5.93
C LEU A 35 9.93 -1.93 5.48
N HIS A 36 10.60 -1.89 4.33
CA HIS A 36 11.30 -3.04 3.75
C HIS A 36 12.71 -2.67 3.23
N PRO A 37 13.74 -3.46 3.54
CA PRO A 37 15.07 -3.29 2.95
C PRO A 37 15.19 -4.04 1.61
N PHE A 38 15.66 -3.36 0.56
CA PHE A 38 16.02 -3.99 -0.72
C PHE A 38 17.33 -3.40 -1.24
N ASN A 39 18.30 -4.26 -1.58
CA ASN A 39 19.58 -3.89 -2.21
C ASN A 39 20.30 -2.71 -1.52
N GLY A 40 20.38 -2.74 -0.17
CA GLY A 40 21.04 -1.70 0.62
C GLY A 40 20.27 -0.38 0.73
N ARG A 41 18.98 -0.36 0.36
CA ARG A 41 18.10 0.80 0.46
C ARG A 41 16.86 0.45 1.27
N TRP A 42 16.25 1.47 1.86
CA TRP A 42 14.98 1.32 2.59
C TRP A 42 13.82 1.81 1.75
N TYR A 43 12.72 1.06 1.77
CA TYR A 43 11.49 1.40 1.08
C TYR A 43 10.33 1.44 2.04
N ILE A 44 9.53 2.51 1.98
CA ILE A 44 8.26 2.58 2.70
C ILE A 44 7.12 2.46 1.69
N TYR A 45 6.27 1.48 1.89
CA TYR A 45 5.00 1.32 1.18
C TYR A 45 3.91 1.85 2.07
N TYR A 46 3.10 2.78 1.58
CA TYR A 46 1.99 3.33 2.36
C TYR A 46 0.77 3.55 1.48
N SER A 47 -0.41 3.56 2.10
CA SER A 47 -1.64 3.98 1.42
C SER A 47 -1.85 5.47 1.65
N GLY A 48 -2.06 6.23 0.57
CA GLY A 48 -2.35 7.66 0.62
C GLY A 48 -3.48 8.00 -0.32
N GLY A 49 -4.27 9.02 0.04
CA GLY A 49 -5.37 9.54 -0.76
C GLY A 49 -5.12 10.97 -1.20
N ARG A 50 -6.04 11.46 -2.03
CA ARG A 50 -6.08 12.86 -2.45
C ARG A 50 -6.52 13.77 -1.31
N VAL A 51 -5.97 14.97 -1.28
CA VAL A 51 -6.31 16.01 -0.29
C VAL A 51 -7.69 16.61 -0.57
N ASP A 52 -8.09 16.67 -1.83
CA ASP A 52 -9.33 17.31 -2.29
C ASP A 52 -10.51 16.32 -2.49
N ALA A 53 -10.35 15.07 -2.06
CA ALA A 53 -11.39 14.06 -2.13
C ALA A 53 -11.95 13.74 -0.74
N ALA A 54 -13.19 13.27 -0.68
CA ALA A 54 -13.73 12.65 0.53
C ALA A 54 -12.79 11.53 1.00
N CYS A 55 -12.71 11.32 2.32
CA CYS A 55 -11.84 10.29 2.85
C CYS A 55 -12.12 8.97 2.16
N CYS A 56 -11.05 8.20 2.03
CA CYS A 56 -11.11 6.76 1.85
C CYS A 56 -11.50 6.36 0.41
N ASP A 57 -11.96 7.32 -0.41
CA ASP A 57 -12.37 7.15 -1.79
C ASP A 57 -11.30 7.54 -2.83
N SER A 58 -10.05 7.78 -2.44
CA SER A 58 -8.98 8.06 -3.40
C SER A 58 -7.69 7.29 -3.15
N GLN A 59 -7.73 6.32 -2.24
CA GLN A 59 -6.54 5.70 -1.68
C GLN A 59 -5.81 4.85 -2.71
N ARG A 60 -4.50 5.03 -2.74
CA ARG A 60 -3.54 4.33 -3.60
C ARG A 60 -2.30 3.99 -2.80
N THR A 61 -1.61 2.94 -3.24
CA THR A 61 -0.30 2.58 -2.70
C THR A 61 0.77 3.49 -3.31
N HIS A 62 1.62 4.01 -2.44
CA HIS A 62 2.75 4.86 -2.78
C HIS A 62 4.04 4.30 -2.19
N VAL A 63 5.17 4.59 -2.84
CA VAL A 63 6.49 4.13 -2.42
C VAL A 63 7.43 5.30 -2.17
N LEU A 64 8.11 5.24 -1.04
CA LEU A 64 9.23 6.10 -0.70
C LEU A 64 10.52 5.28 -0.70
N GLU A 65 11.65 5.91 -0.98
CA GLU A 65 12.97 5.30 -0.90
C GLU A 65 13.93 6.15 -0.06
N SER A 66 14.76 5.50 0.74
CA SER A 66 15.95 6.08 1.37
C SER A 66 17.22 5.37 0.90
N PRO A 67 18.30 6.12 0.56
CA PRO A 67 19.53 5.55 0.00
C PRO A 67 20.51 4.96 1.04
N GLY A 68 20.26 5.11 2.34
CA GLY A 68 21.29 4.92 3.39
C GLY A 68 21.06 3.75 4.34
N ASP A 69 22.00 3.57 5.27
CA ASP A 69 21.98 2.52 6.29
C ASP A 69 20.93 2.74 7.38
N ASP A 70 20.55 4.00 7.63
CA ASP A 70 19.56 4.34 8.66
C ASP A 70 18.13 4.24 8.11
N PRO A 71 17.26 3.35 8.64
CA PRO A 71 15.86 3.27 8.22
C PRO A 71 15.05 4.53 8.53
N LEU A 72 15.58 5.49 9.30
CA LEU A 72 14.92 6.75 9.59
C LEU A 72 15.00 7.78 8.45
N GLY A 73 15.73 7.49 7.36
CA GLY A 73 15.74 8.31 6.16
C GLY A 73 17.03 9.11 5.96
N PRO A 74 16.99 10.19 5.15
CA PRO A 74 15.80 10.82 4.58
C PRO A 74 15.14 9.99 3.49
N TYR A 75 13.83 10.20 3.28
CA TYR A 75 13.04 9.53 2.26
C TYR A 75 12.72 10.46 1.08
N THR A 76 12.58 9.87 -0.11
CA THR A 76 12.13 10.54 -1.34
C THR A 76 11.00 9.74 -1.97
N TYR A 77 9.98 10.42 -2.49
CA TYR A 77 8.88 9.79 -3.22
C TYR A 77 9.38 9.15 -4.52
N ARG A 78 8.96 7.90 -4.79
CA ARG A 78 9.30 7.17 -6.01
C ARG A 78 8.13 7.04 -6.95
N SER A 79 7.04 6.42 -6.50
CA SER A 79 5.94 6.07 -7.40
C SER A 79 4.62 5.87 -6.66
N MET A 80 3.56 5.85 -7.46
CA MET A 80 2.28 5.24 -7.10
C MET A 80 2.24 3.88 -7.78
N LEU A 81 2.01 2.80 -7.02
CA LEU A 81 1.90 1.46 -7.57
C LEU A 81 0.49 1.25 -8.12
N THR A 82 0.42 0.86 -9.40
CA THR A 82 -0.84 0.69 -10.11
C THR A 82 -0.73 -0.41 -11.17
N GLY A 83 -1.87 -0.81 -11.71
CA GLY A 83 -2.02 -1.77 -12.80
C GLY A 83 -3.15 -1.39 -13.74
N SER A 84 -3.10 -1.86 -14.98
CA SER A 84 -4.12 -1.62 -16.01
C SER A 84 -5.50 -2.14 -15.59
N ASN A 85 -5.56 -3.23 -14.82
CA ASN A 85 -6.79 -3.80 -14.29
C ASN A 85 -7.28 -3.19 -12.95
N LEU A 86 -6.59 -2.15 -12.46
CA LEU A 86 -7.06 -1.26 -11.40
C LEU A 86 -7.71 0.02 -11.99
N THR A 87 -7.97 0.05 -13.30
CA THR A 87 -8.54 1.21 -14.02
C THR A 87 -9.79 0.81 -14.80
N PRO A 88 -10.82 1.66 -14.91
CA PRO A 88 -11.01 2.92 -14.19
C PRO A 88 -11.54 2.67 -12.77
N GLY A 89 -10.92 3.30 -11.77
CA GLY A 89 -11.49 3.38 -10.42
C GLY A 89 -11.16 2.25 -9.45
N GLY A 90 -10.35 1.26 -9.84
CA GLY A 90 -9.78 0.30 -8.90
C GLY A 90 -8.83 0.97 -7.90
N ARG A 91 -8.64 0.32 -6.74
CA ARG A 91 -7.76 0.77 -5.66
C ARG A 91 -6.78 -0.33 -5.33
N LEU A 92 -5.63 0.06 -4.80
CA LEU A 92 -4.67 -0.83 -4.14
C LEU A 92 -4.26 -0.13 -2.86
N ILE A 93 -4.42 -0.81 -1.73
CA ILE A 93 -4.02 -0.35 -0.39
C ILE A 93 -3.34 -1.50 0.35
N ASP A 94 -2.74 -1.18 1.49
CA ASP A 94 -2.14 -2.14 2.43
C ASP A 94 -1.14 -3.06 1.73
N ALA A 95 -0.25 -2.44 0.96
CA ALA A 95 0.67 -3.17 0.10
C ALA A 95 1.88 -3.65 0.89
N SER A 96 2.27 -4.90 0.62
CA SER A 96 3.43 -5.54 1.23
C SER A 96 4.22 -6.26 0.14
N PRO A 97 5.50 -5.94 -0.07
CA PRO A 97 6.35 -6.70 -0.97
C PRO A 97 6.79 -8.03 -0.34
N MET A 98 7.01 -9.04 -1.19
CA MET A 98 7.61 -10.31 -0.78
C MET A 98 8.53 -10.85 -1.87
N THR A 99 9.51 -11.68 -1.47
CA THR A 99 10.49 -12.26 -2.41
C THR A 99 10.54 -13.80 -2.33
N PRO A 100 9.46 -14.51 -2.68
CA PRO A 100 9.48 -15.97 -2.79
C PRO A 100 10.43 -16.41 -3.90
N ASN A 101 11.31 -17.37 -3.58
CA ASN A 101 12.26 -17.97 -4.54
C ASN A 101 13.07 -16.94 -5.35
N GLY A 102 13.46 -15.83 -4.72
CA GLY A 102 14.29 -14.79 -5.34
C GLY A 102 13.57 -13.83 -6.29
N THR A 103 12.26 -13.98 -6.49
CA THR A 103 11.47 -13.09 -7.37
C THR A 103 10.64 -12.12 -6.54
N LEU A 104 10.73 -10.83 -6.83
CA LEU A 104 9.99 -9.80 -6.11
C LEU A 104 8.54 -9.70 -6.59
N TYR A 105 7.61 -9.73 -5.64
CA TYR A 105 6.18 -9.53 -5.86
C TYR A 105 5.66 -8.46 -4.91
N LEU A 106 4.60 -7.77 -5.33
CA LEU A 106 3.78 -6.94 -4.47
C LEU A 106 2.49 -7.68 -4.16
N LEU A 107 2.16 -7.84 -2.88
CA LEU A 107 0.79 -8.13 -2.46
C LEU A 107 0.09 -6.83 -2.06
N GLY A 108 -1.24 -6.86 -2.07
CA GLY A 108 -2.02 -5.84 -1.40
C GLY A 108 -3.50 -6.17 -1.42
N SER A 109 -4.27 -5.24 -0.88
CA SER A 109 -5.72 -5.26 -0.91
C SER A 109 -6.22 -4.43 -2.10
N GLY A 110 -6.76 -5.11 -3.11
CA GLY A 110 -7.09 -4.50 -4.40
C GLY A 110 -8.53 -4.69 -4.87
N PHE A 111 -9.04 -3.72 -5.63
CA PHE A 111 -10.29 -3.81 -6.40
C PHE A 111 -9.95 -4.01 -7.86
N VAL A 112 -9.88 -5.25 -8.30
CA VAL A 112 -9.39 -5.61 -9.63
C VAL A 112 -10.56 -5.95 -10.53
N ALA A 113 -10.64 -5.31 -11.71
CA ALA A 113 -11.70 -5.56 -12.69
C ALA A 113 -13.13 -5.55 -12.08
N GLY A 114 -13.42 -4.58 -11.19
CA GLY A 114 -14.75 -4.44 -10.56
C GLY A 114 -15.08 -5.48 -9.48
N SER A 115 -14.12 -6.28 -9.03
CA SER A 115 -14.30 -7.16 -7.87
C SER A 115 -14.53 -6.36 -6.59
N ALA A 116 -14.94 -7.02 -5.49
CA ALA A 116 -14.64 -6.42 -4.19
C ALA A 116 -13.13 -6.38 -3.96
N GLN A 117 -12.79 -5.55 -2.99
CA GLN A 117 -11.57 -5.65 -2.22
C GLN A 117 -11.22 -7.11 -1.94
N SER A 118 -10.03 -7.49 -2.40
CA SER A 118 -9.54 -8.85 -2.45
C SER A 118 -8.03 -8.82 -2.22
N LEU A 119 -7.45 -9.92 -1.79
CA LEU A 119 -5.99 -10.06 -1.78
C LEU A 119 -5.51 -10.28 -3.21
N VAL A 120 -4.52 -9.50 -3.61
CA VAL A 120 -3.99 -9.48 -4.98
C VAL A 120 -2.47 -9.54 -4.97
N ILE A 121 -1.90 -9.99 -6.07
CA ILE A 121 -0.45 -10.12 -6.25
C ILE A 121 -0.03 -9.70 -7.67
N ALA A 122 1.13 -9.06 -7.81
CA ALA A 122 1.78 -8.82 -9.10
C ALA A 122 3.30 -8.89 -8.97
N PRO A 123 4.04 -9.41 -9.98
CA PRO A 123 5.50 -9.36 -9.96
C PRO A 123 6.00 -7.91 -10.11
N MET A 124 7.20 -7.63 -9.60
CA MET A 124 7.83 -6.31 -9.67
C MET A 124 9.18 -6.39 -10.39
N SER A 125 9.54 -5.34 -11.14
CA SER A 125 10.85 -5.25 -11.82
C SER A 125 11.90 -4.57 -10.95
N ASN A 126 11.44 -3.76 -10.00
CA ASN A 126 12.20 -3.14 -8.93
C ASN A 126 11.22 -2.81 -7.78
N PRO A 127 11.71 -2.40 -6.59
CA PRO A 127 10.86 -2.14 -5.42
C PRO A 127 9.73 -1.12 -5.60
N TYR A 128 9.67 -0.37 -6.71
CA TYR A 128 8.66 0.64 -6.95
C TYR A 128 8.01 0.55 -8.35
N THR A 129 8.15 -0.57 -9.05
CA THR A 129 7.61 -0.78 -10.41
C THR A 129 7.02 -2.18 -10.61
N ILE A 130 5.77 -2.28 -11.05
CA ILE A 130 5.10 -3.56 -11.37
C ILE A 130 5.52 -4.09 -12.74
N SER A 131 5.94 -5.35 -12.81
CA SER A 131 6.27 -6.08 -14.04
C SER A 131 4.98 -6.61 -14.69
N GLY A 132 4.52 -6.03 -15.81
CA GLY A 132 3.39 -6.58 -16.57
C GLY A 132 2.01 -5.97 -16.30
N SER A 133 1.92 -4.94 -15.46
CA SER A 133 0.73 -4.09 -15.25
C SER A 133 -0.56 -4.76 -14.73
N ILE A 134 -0.58 -6.08 -14.50
CA ILE A 134 -1.78 -6.81 -14.10
C ILE A 134 -1.60 -7.40 -12.71
N PHE A 135 -2.60 -7.19 -11.85
CA PHE A 135 -2.71 -7.88 -10.57
C PHE A 135 -3.58 -9.14 -10.69
N SER A 136 -3.09 -10.26 -10.16
CA SER A 136 -3.85 -11.50 -10.03
C SER A 136 -4.52 -11.55 -8.66
N ARG A 137 -5.79 -11.96 -8.60
CA ARG A 137 -6.49 -12.17 -7.33
C ARG A 137 -6.13 -13.54 -6.75
N ILE A 138 -5.73 -13.56 -5.48
CA ILE A 138 -5.37 -14.78 -4.75
C ILE A 138 -6.43 -15.20 -3.75
N SER A 139 -7.18 -14.25 -3.18
CA SER A 139 -8.30 -14.52 -2.28
C SER A 139 -9.36 -13.43 -2.39
N SER A 140 -10.61 -13.78 -2.12
CA SER A 140 -11.73 -12.84 -2.02
C SER A 140 -12.60 -13.19 -0.81
N PRO A 141 -13.20 -12.20 -0.15
CA PRO A 141 -14.08 -12.44 0.99
C PRO A 141 -15.33 -13.20 0.51
N THR A 142 -15.47 -14.44 0.95
CA THR A 142 -16.56 -15.35 0.56
C THR A 142 -17.17 -16.07 1.75
N LEU A 143 -16.42 -16.19 2.84
CA LEU A 143 -16.88 -16.83 4.07
C LEU A 143 -17.70 -15.85 4.89
N SER A 144 -18.66 -16.36 5.66
CA SER A 144 -19.59 -15.53 6.43
C SER A 144 -18.89 -14.58 7.39
N TRP A 145 -17.78 -15.01 8.00
CA TRP A 145 -16.97 -14.19 8.90
C TRP A 145 -16.16 -13.09 8.18
N GLU A 146 -15.95 -13.21 6.87
CA GLU A 146 -15.29 -12.19 6.03
C GLU A 146 -16.25 -11.10 5.55
N THR A 147 -17.56 -11.34 5.64
CA THR A 147 -18.60 -10.49 5.04
C THR A 147 -19.48 -9.76 6.06
N GLN A 148 -19.12 -9.78 7.34
CA GLN A 148 -19.81 -9.02 8.37
C GLN A 148 -19.66 -7.51 8.09
N GLY A 149 -20.77 -6.77 8.01
CA GLY A 149 -20.76 -5.34 7.65
C GLY A 149 -20.87 -5.03 6.15
N GLY A 150 -21.02 -6.06 5.30
CA GLY A 150 -21.27 -5.93 3.85
C GLY A 150 -20.00 -5.92 2.99
N ARG A 151 -20.17 -6.22 1.69
CA ARG A 151 -19.08 -6.24 0.70
C ARG A 151 -18.92 -4.83 0.11
N TRP A 152 -17.89 -4.09 0.52
CA TRP A 152 -17.56 -2.82 -0.14
C TRP A 152 -17.21 -3.09 -1.61
N ARG A 153 -18.03 -2.55 -2.51
CA ARG A 153 -17.77 -2.51 -3.95
C ARG A 153 -17.51 -1.06 -4.33
N CYS A 154 -16.54 -0.82 -5.21
CA CYS A 154 -16.47 0.44 -5.94
C CYS A 154 -17.59 0.43 -7.00
N SER A 155 -18.84 0.63 -6.58
CA SER A 155 -19.94 1.00 -7.47
C SER A 155 -20.60 2.21 -6.85
N GLY A 156 -20.47 3.36 -7.52
CA GLY A 156 -21.27 4.53 -7.22
C GLY A 156 -22.75 4.13 -7.24
N THR A 157 -23.48 4.64 -6.26
CA THR A 157 -24.91 4.39 -5.96
C THR A 157 -25.25 3.04 -5.31
N GLY A 158 -25.78 3.09 -4.09
CA GLY A 158 -26.35 1.94 -3.39
C GLY A 158 -26.59 2.24 -1.92
N GLY A 159 -27.75 2.81 -1.61
CA GLY A 159 -28.20 3.15 -0.26
C GLY A 159 -28.30 1.94 0.67
N ARG A 160 -28.13 2.21 1.96
CA ARG A 160 -28.42 1.25 3.04
C ARG A 160 -29.93 0.97 3.08
N SER A 161 -30.30 -0.31 3.06
CA SER A 161 -31.53 -0.82 3.66
C SER A 161 -31.41 -0.80 5.18
#